data_AF-A0A9W6L7Y1-F1
#
_entry.id   AF-A0A9W6L7Y1-F1
#
_cell.length_a   1.000
_cell.length_b   1.000
_cell.length_c   1.000
_cell.angle_alpha   90.00
_cell.angle_beta   90.00
_cell.angle_gamma   90.00
#
_symmetry.space_group_name_H-M   'P 1'
#
loop_
_entity.id
_entity.type
_entity.pdbx_description
1 polymer ?
#
loop_
_entity_poly.entity_id
_entity_poly.type
_entity_poly.pdbx_seq_one_letter_code
_entity_poly.pdbx_strand_id
1 'polypeptide(L)'
;MTLSWPSHPLTLAEWEALPESDEFRLELSEGMLVMAAKPVSRQQRASARLAAGLDDALPHELIPLVDVEVLLEAAPLTTRAPDVIVTRTRIVDLADPTVLTAYVLVDGDYELAGEHRGQVTTEVSGVPVPLDLDRLTAR
;
A
#
# COMPACT_ATOMS: atom_id res chain seq x y z
N MET A 1 23.64 -10.79 10.85
CA MET A 1 22.91 -11.60 11.84
C MET A 1 22.05 -12.60 11.07
N THR A 2 22.02 -13.87 11.45
CA THR A 2 21.14 -14.87 10.82
C THR A 2 19.75 -14.74 11.43
N LEU A 3 18.85 -14.05 10.74
CA LEU A 3 17.42 -14.06 11.09
C LEU A 3 16.87 -15.44 10.74
N SER A 4 16.46 -16.21 11.76
CA SER A 4 15.73 -17.46 11.58
C SER A 4 14.27 -17.13 11.30
N TRP A 5 13.98 -16.75 10.06
CA TRP A 5 12.62 -16.43 9.65
C TRP A 5 11.75 -17.70 9.65
N PRO A 6 10.47 -17.60 10.06
CA PRO A 6 9.54 -18.71 9.97
C PRO A 6 9.45 -19.21 8.53
N SER A 7 9.51 -20.54 8.35
CA SER A 7 9.43 -21.20 7.04
C SER A 7 8.08 -21.89 6.81
N HIS A 8 7.07 -21.53 7.60
CA HIS A 8 5.69 -22.01 7.48
C HIS A 8 4.75 -20.85 7.26
N PRO A 9 3.54 -21.10 6.72
CA PRO A 9 2.48 -20.10 6.69
C PRO A 9 2.20 -19.57 8.10
N LEU A 10 2.16 -18.25 8.25
CA LEU A 10 1.89 -17.58 9.52
C LEU A 10 0.39 -17.32 9.69
N THR A 11 -0.07 -17.45 10.93
CA THR A 11 -1.39 -16.97 11.38
C THR A 11 -1.31 -15.51 11.81
N LEU A 12 -2.46 -14.84 11.95
CA LEU A 12 -2.50 -13.43 12.36
C LEU A 12 -1.90 -13.22 13.74
N ALA A 13 -2.15 -14.13 14.68
CA ALA A 13 -1.60 -14.05 16.02
C ALA A 13 -0.07 -14.23 16.05
N GLU A 14 0.49 -15.08 15.18
CA GLU A 14 1.94 -15.23 15.05
C GLU A 14 2.57 -14.00 14.40
N TRP A 15 1.89 -13.41 13.41
CA TRP A 15 2.30 -12.18 12.75
C TRP A 15 2.38 -11.01 13.74
N GLU A 16 1.31 -10.76 14.50
CA GLU A 16 1.24 -9.70 15.51
C GLU A 16 2.26 -9.87 16.65
N ALA A 17 2.77 -11.09 16.85
CA ALA A 17 3.79 -11.40 17.85
C ALA A 17 5.23 -11.21 17.33
N LEU A 18 5.43 -11.01 16.02
CA LEU A 18 6.76 -10.75 15.47
C LEU A 18 7.27 -9.37 15.91
N PRO A 19 8.59 -9.24 16.17
CA PRO A 19 9.18 -7.95 16.43
C PRO A 19 9.14 -7.09 15.15
N GLU A 20 8.90 -5.79 15.33
CA GLU A 20 9.08 -4.82 14.25
C GLU A 20 10.53 -4.86 13.72
N SER A 21 10.70 -4.70 12.41
CA SER A 21 12.01 -4.67 11.78
C SER A 21 12.50 -3.24 11.54
N ASP A 22 13.68 -2.92 12.07
CA ASP A 22 14.37 -1.68 11.74
C ASP A 22 15.01 -1.69 10.33
N GLU A 23 15.25 -2.88 9.78
CA GLU A 23 16.01 -3.08 8.54
C GLU A 23 15.13 -3.24 7.29
N PHE A 24 14.00 -3.94 7.43
CA PHE A 24 13.14 -4.31 6.31
C PHE A 24 11.69 -3.87 6.55
N ARG A 25 10.96 -3.66 5.46
CA ARG A 25 9.50 -3.68 5.48
C ARG A 25 9.08 -5.15 5.35
N LEU A 26 8.19 -5.59 6.24
CA LEU A 26 7.70 -6.96 6.28
C LEU A 26 6.23 -6.97 5.86
N GLU A 27 5.86 -7.95 5.03
CA GLU A 27 4.50 -8.19 4.56
C GLU A 27 4.22 -9.70 4.54
N LEU A 28 2.95 -10.09 4.40
CA LEU A 28 2.55 -11.48 4.23
C LEU A 28 1.80 -11.69 2.92
N SER A 29 2.16 -12.73 2.18
CA SER A 29 1.46 -13.15 0.97
C SER A 29 1.18 -14.64 1.04
N GLU A 30 -0.10 -15.01 1.04
CA GLU A 30 -0.52 -16.42 1.15
C GLU A 30 0.05 -17.11 2.40
N GLY A 31 0.15 -16.38 3.51
CA GLY A 31 0.77 -16.80 4.76
C GLY A 31 2.29 -16.74 4.79
N MET A 32 2.96 -16.43 3.68
CA MET A 32 4.42 -16.43 3.59
C MET A 32 5.01 -15.02 3.78
N LEU A 33 6.09 -14.93 4.56
CA LEU A 33 6.80 -13.67 4.82
C LEU A 33 7.47 -13.14 3.55
N VAL A 34 7.11 -11.91 3.18
CA VAL A 34 7.74 -11.13 2.11
C VAL A 34 8.55 -10.00 2.76
N MET A 35 9.83 -9.91 2.40
CA MET A 35 10.71 -8.85 2.87
C MET A 35 11.00 -7.87 1.74
N ALA A 36 10.70 -6.60 1.97
CA ALA A 36 11.02 -5.50 1.08
C ALA A 36 12.03 -4.55 1.73
N ALA A 37 12.81 -3.85 0.91
CA ALA A 37 13.62 -2.74 1.40
C ALA A 37 12.70 -1.61 1.92
N LYS A 38 13.13 -0.90 2.96
CA LYS A 38 12.38 0.28 3.43
C LYS A 38 12.35 1.36 2.33
N PRO A 39 11.26 2.16 2.24
CA PRO A 39 11.17 3.24 1.28
C PRO A 39 12.33 4.22 1.40
N VAL A 40 12.94 4.55 0.27
CA VAL A 40 13.95 5.62 0.21
C VAL A 40 13.28 6.99 0.26
N SER A 41 14.04 8.04 0.60
CA SER A 41 13.51 9.41 0.75
C SER A 41 12.74 9.94 -0.46
N ARG A 42 13.10 9.52 -1.68
CA ARG A 42 12.36 9.86 -2.90
C ARG A 42 10.96 9.24 -2.92
N GLN A 43 10.84 7.98 -2.50
CA GLN A 43 9.56 7.26 -2.42
C GLN A 43 8.69 7.90 -1.33
N GLN A 44 9.22 8.12 -0.12
CA GLN A 44 8.46 8.81 0.94
C GLN A 44 7.95 10.20 0.51
N ARG A 45 8.78 10.98 -0.21
CA ARG A 45 8.36 12.29 -0.74
C ARG A 45 7.25 12.15 -1.79
N ALA A 46 7.30 11.12 -2.62
CA ALA A 46 6.25 10.84 -3.60
C ALA A 46 4.95 10.43 -2.91
N SER A 47 5.01 9.58 -1.88
CA SER A 47 3.85 9.20 -1.05
C SER A 47 3.22 10.41 -0.38
N ALA A 48 4.02 11.29 0.22
CA ALA A 48 3.53 12.52 0.86
C ALA A 48 2.83 13.46 -0.14
N ARG A 49 3.38 13.61 -1.36
CA ARG A 49 2.77 14.42 -2.42
C ARG A 49 1.50 13.81 -2.99
N LEU A 50 1.47 12.49 -3.14
CA LEU A 50 0.29 11.78 -3.56
C LEU A 50 -0.83 11.96 -2.52
N ALA A 51 -0.53 11.74 -1.25
CA ALA A 51 -1.49 11.95 -0.16
C ALA A 51 -2.04 13.38 -0.17
N ALA A 52 -1.19 14.40 -0.27
CA ALA A 52 -1.66 15.79 -0.35
C ALA A 52 -2.53 16.06 -1.59
N GLY A 53 -2.12 15.57 -2.76
CA GLY A 53 -2.91 15.74 -3.99
C GLY A 53 -4.26 15.03 -3.95
N LEU A 54 -4.34 13.90 -3.25
CA LEU A 54 -5.58 13.18 -2.99
C LEU A 54 -6.46 13.94 -1.98
N ASP A 55 -5.88 14.46 -0.90
CA ASP A 55 -6.59 15.25 0.12
C ASP A 55 -7.28 16.48 -0.52
N ASP A 56 -6.60 17.15 -1.45
CA ASP A 56 -7.14 18.29 -2.19
C ASP A 56 -8.24 17.91 -3.20
N ALA A 57 -8.11 16.75 -3.85
CA ALA A 57 -8.98 16.35 -4.97
C ALA A 57 -10.24 15.60 -4.53
N LEU A 58 -10.20 14.98 -3.35
CA LEU A 58 -11.25 14.09 -2.87
C LEU A 58 -12.28 14.83 -2.00
N PRO A 59 -13.53 14.35 -1.95
CA PRO A 59 -14.48 14.75 -0.93
C PRO A 59 -13.94 14.52 0.49
N HIS A 60 -14.28 15.41 1.42
CA HIS A 60 -13.83 15.38 2.82
C HIS A 60 -14.15 14.09 3.61
N GLU A 61 -15.05 13.25 3.11
CA GLU A 61 -15.36 11.93 3.66
C GLU A 61 -14.27 10.89 3.34
N LEU A 62 -13.29 11.25 2.52
CA LEU A 62 -12.15 10.43 2.15
C LEU A 62 -10.88 11.01 2.75
N ILE A 63 -10.07 10.17 3.39
CA ILE A 63 -8.81 10.57 4.01
C ILE A 63 -7.67 9.71 3.43
N PRO A 64 -6.65 10.33 2.81
CA PRO A 64 -5.43 9.63 2.47
C PRO A 64 -4.55 9.43 3.72
N LEU A 65 -4.06 8.21 3.95
CA LEU A 65 -3.11 7.88 5.00
C LEU A 65 -1.85 7.29 4.38
N VAL A 66 -0.68 7.51 4.98
CA VAL A 66 0.61 7.03 4.47
C VAL A 66 1.19 5.97 5.40
N ASP A 67 1.92 5.00 4.83
CA ASP A 67 2.68 3.98 5.58
C ASP A 67 1.82 3.19 6.58
N VAL A 68 0.67 2.70 6.12
CA VAL A 68 -0.28 1.91 6.93
C VAL A 68 -0.28 0.47 6.44
N GLU A 69 -0.04 -0.47 7.34
CA GLU A 69 -0.23 -1.90 7.06
C GLU A 69 -1.71 -2.26 6.96
N VAL A 70 -2.01 -3.15 6.02
CA VAL A 70 -3.35 -3.53 5.64
C VAL A 70 -3.45 -5.05 5.60
N LEU A 71 -4.43 -5.59 6.32
CA LEU A 71 -4.89 -6.96 6.13
C LEU A 71 -5.79 -7.04 4.88
N LEU A 72 -5.37 -7.79 3.88
CA LEU A 72 -6.17 -8.05 2.67
C LEU A 72 -7.03 -9.31 2.82
N GLU A 73 -6.45 -10.37 3.39
CA GLU A 73 -7.14 -11.64 3.60
C GLU A 73 -6.65 -12.29 4.89
N ALA A 74 -7.56 -12.85 5.69
CA ALA A 74 -7.22 -13.46 6.97
C ALA A 74 -6.79 -14.93 6.84
N ALA A 75 -7.21 -15.61 5.77
CA ALA A 75 -6.96 -17.03 5.54
C ALA A 75 -7.10 -17.39 4.04
N PRO A 76 -6.00 -17.57 3.30
CA PRO A 76 -4.61 -17.48 3.76
C PRO A 76 -4.21 -16.04 4.12
N LEU A 77 -3.38 -15.89 5.14
CA LEU A 77 -3.05 -14.56 5.68
C LEU A 77 -2.24 -13.74 4.67
N THR A 78 -2.84 -12.65 4.19
CA THR A 78 -2.21 -11.73 3.26
C THR A 78 -2.30 -10.31 3.81
N THR A 79 -1.15 -9.69 4.07
CA THR A 79 -1.01 -8.29 4.48
C THR A 79 -0.16 -7.53 3.47
N ARG A 80 -0.44 -6.25 3.27
CA ARG A 80 0.39 -5.35 2.45
C ARG A 80 0.69 -4.08 3.23
N ALA A 81 1.83 -3.45 3.00
CA ALA A 81 2.20 -2.16 3.57
C ALA A 81 2.28 -1.10 2.45
N PRO A 82 1.12 -0.70 1.92
CA PRO A 82 1.03 0.32 0.89
C PRO A 82 1.63 1.66 1.30
N ASP A 83 2.14 2.37 0.31
CA ASP A 83 2.68 3.71 0.51
C ASP A 83 1.62 4.77 0.84
N VAL A 84 0.42 4.71 0.24
CA VAL A 84 -0.69 5.65 0.48
C VAL A 84 -2.03 4.97 0.36
N ILE A 85 -2.83 4.92 1.42
CA ILE A 85 -4.17 4.35 1.40
C ILE A 85 -5.23 5.45 1.32
N VAL A 86 -6.25 5.32 0.46
CA VAL A 86 -7.34 6.32 0.37
C VAL A 86 -8.63 5.78 0.93
N THR A 87 -8.92 6.28 2.11
CA THR A 87 -9.83 5.63 3.00
C THR A 87 -11.15 6.42 2.97
N ARG A 88 -12.29 5.83 2.52
CA ARG A 88 -13.57 6.13 3.19
C ARG A 88 -13.46 5.81 4.68
N THR A 89 -12.44 5.12 5.19
CA THR A 89 -12.04 3.70 4.98
C THR A 89 -11.71 3.12 3.55
N ARG A 90 -10.49 2.54 3.32
CA ARG A 90 -9.89 1.77 2.15
C ARG A 90 -8.62 2.31 1.38
N ILE A 91 -8.01 1.58 0.43
CA ILE A 91 -6.53 1.44 0.27
C ILE A 91 -5.95 1.50 -1.17
N VAL A 92 -4.75 2.08 -1.36
CA VAL A 92 -3.99 2.17 -2.62
C VAL A 92 -2.51 1.81 -2.34
N ASP A 93 -1.78 1.18 -3.26
CA ASP A 93 -0.40 0.72 -3.05
C ASP A 93 0.53 1.28 -4.13
N LEU A 94 1.74 1.71 -3.75
CA LEU A 94 2.80 2.14 -4.68
C LEU A 94 4.11 1.40 -4.37
N ALA A 95 4.81 0.99 -5.42
CA ALA A 95 6.18 0.50 -5.37
C ALA A 95 7.02 1.08 -6.53
N ASP A 96 8.34 0.90 -6.48
CA ASP A 96 9.30 1.37 -7.49
C ASP A 96 9.46 0.37 -8.66
N PRO A 97 9.51 0.77 -9.95
CA PRO A 97 9.35 2.13 -10.51
C PRO A 97 7.92 2.64 -10.36
N THR A 98 7.70 3.95 -10.24
CA THR A 98 6.38 4.56 -9.93
C THR A 98 5.23 3.94 -10.71
N VAL A 99 4.59 2.96 -10.09
CA VAL A 99 3.41 2.25 -10.58
C VAL A 99 2.35 2.40 -9.51
N LEU A 100 1.16 2.79 -9.94
CA LEU A 100 -0.01 2.85 -9.07
C LEU A 100 -0.76 1.53 -9.17
N THR A 101 -0.81 0.77 -8.08
CA THR A 101 -1.63 -0.44 -7.97
C THR A 101 -2.86 -0.11 -7.13
N ALA A 102 -4.03 -0.12 -7.77
CA ALA A 102 -5.29 0.18 -7.12
C ALA A 102 -6.03 -1.11 -6.75
N TYR A 103 -6.62 -1.15 -5.56
CA TYR A 103 -7.50 -2.23 -5.13
C TYR A 103 -8.89 -1.69 -4.80
N VAL A 104 -9.92 -2.48 -5.05
CA VAL A 104 -11.31 -2.17 -4.69
C VAL A 104 -11.84 -3.25 -3.78
N LEU A 105 -12.67 -2.88 -2.80
CA LEU A 105 -13.35 -3.86 -1.96
C LEU A 105 -14.59 -4.39 -2.69
N VAL A 106 -14.62 -5.71 -2.91
CA VAL A 106 -15.73 -6.45 -3.50
C VAL A 106 -16.07 -7.58 -2.53
N ASP A 107 -17.32 -7.64 -2.06
CA ASP A 107 -17.84 -8.70 -1.17
C ASP A 107 -17.03 -9.00 0.12
N GLY A 108 -16.22 -8.04 0.58
CA GLY A 108 -15.40 -8.17 1.79
C GLY A 108 -13.91 -8.37 1.51
N ASP A 109 -13.56 -8.62 0.25
CA ASP A 109 -12.20 -8.90 -0.21
C ASP A 109 -11.69 -7.75 -1.10
N TYR A 110 -10.38 -7.52 -1.09
CA TYR A 110 -9.77 -6.52 -1.95
C TYR A 110 -9.35 -7.14 -3.29
N GLU A 111 -9.97 -6.71 -4.38
CA GLU A 111 -9.63 -7.12 -5.74
C GLU A 111 -8.76 -6.08 -6.44
N LEU A 112 -7.83 -6.54 -7.29
CA LEU A 112 -6.98 -5.66 -8.10
C LEU A 112 -7.83 -4.90 -9.13
N ALA A 113 -7.86 -3.58 -9.01
CA ALA A 113 -8.54 -2.69 -9.95
C ALA A 113 -7.66 -2.33 -11.16
N GLY A 114 -6.33 -2.29 -10.97
CA GLY A 114 -5.39 -2.09 -12.07
C GLY A 114 -4.02 -1.57 -11.66
N GLU A 115 -3.10 -1.58 -12.63
CA GLU A 115 -1.76 -1.00 -12.54
C GLU A 115 -1.60 0.15 -13.54
N HIS A 116 -1.08 1.30 -13.09
CA HIS A 116 -0.97 2.50 -13.92
C HIS A 116 0.43 3.14 -13.91
N ARG A 117 0.78 3.85 -14.98
CA ARG A 117 2.06 4.56 -15.19
C ARG A 117 1.83 5.91 -15.88
N GLY A 118 2.73 6.86 -15.67
CA GLY A 118 2.70 8.18 -16.33
C GLY A 118 1.51 9.03 -15.88
N GLN A 119 0.91 9.78 -16.82
CA GLN A 119 -0.32 10.52 -16.56
C GLN A 119 -1.53 9.59 -16.69
N VAL A 120 -2.34 9.53 -15.64
CA VAL A 120 -3.52 8.67 -15.57
C VAL A 120 -4.68 9.41 -14.91
N THR A 121 -5.90 9.09 -15.30
CA THR A 121 -7.09 9.41 -14.48
C THR A 121 -7.60 8.10 -13.92
N THR A 122 -7.61 8.00 -12.60
CA THR A 122 -8.13 6.82 -11.89
C THR A 122 -9.40 7.21 -11.14
N GLU A 123 -10.32 6.26 -11.00
CA GLU A 123 -11.54 6.45 -10.23
C GLU A 123 -11.29 6.05 -8.78
N VAL A 124 -11.33 7.04 -7.88
CA VAL A 124 -11.20 6.80 -6.44
C VAL A 124 -12.56 7.04 -5.80
N SER A 125 -13.19 5.96 -5.32
CA SER A 125 -14.54 6.05 -4.73
C SER A 125 -15.61 6.67 -5.66
N GLY A 126 -15.45 6.55 -6.99
CA GLY A 126 -16.34 7.15 -7.98
C GLY A 126 -16.06 8.62 -8.29
N VAL A 127 -14.90 9.11 -7.83
CA VAL A 127 -14.36 10.43 -8.18
C VAL A 127 -13.19 10.24 -9.14
N PRO A 128 -13.23 10.82 -10.35
CA PRO A 128 -12.08 10.80 -11.24
C PRO A 128 -10.98 11.69 -10.68
N VAL A 129 -9.83 11.09 -10.37
CA VAL A 129 -8.64 11.79 -9.88
C VAL A 129 -7.57 11.76 -10.98
N PRO A 130 -7.24 12.91 -11.58
CA PRO A 130 -6.09 13.01 -12.46
C PRO A 130 -4.79 12.96 -11.65
N LEU A 131 -3.91 12.03 -11.98
CA LEU A 131 -2.62 11.83 -11.35
C LEU A 131 -1.51 11.93 -12.40
N ASP A 132 -0.48 12.70 -12.09
CA ASP A 132 0.78 12.74 -12.83
C ASP A 132 1.84 12.01 -12.02
N LEU A 133 1.96 10.70 -12.24
CA LEU A 133 2.85 9.83 -11.46
C LEU A 133 4.33 10.21 -11.65
N ASP A 134 4.70 10.76 -12.80
CA ASP A 134 6.07 11.22 -13.08
C ASP A 134 6.42 12.44 -12.21
N ARG A 135 5.45 13.33 -11.99
CA ARG A 135 5.64 14.54 -11.16
C ARG A 135 5.73 14.24 -9.67
N LEU A 136 5.14 13.15 -9.19
CA LEU A 136 5.23 12.77 -7.76
C LEU A 136 6.70 12.60 -7.32
N THR A 137 7.52 12.01 -8.19
CA THR A 137 8.92 11.71 -7.91
C THR A 137 9.92 12.74 -8.47
N ALA A 138 9.44 13.75 -9.20
CA ALA A 138 10.26 14.82 -9.77
C ALA A 138 10.85 15.73 -8.69
N ARG A 139 12.03 16.32 -8.93
CA ARG A 139 12.68 17.20 -7.95
C ARG A 139 11.93 18.50 -7.74
#